data_AF-A0A7C2TPM2-F1
#
_entry.id   AF-A0A7C2TPM2-F1
#
_cell.length_a   1.000
_cell.length_b   1.000
_cell.length_c   1.000
_cell.angle_alpha   90.00
_cell.angle_beta   90.00
_cell.angle_gamma   90.00
#
_symmetry.space_group_name_H-M   'P 1'
#
loop_
_entity.id
_entity.type
_entity.pdbx_description
1 polymer ?
#
loop_
_entity_poly.entity_id
_entity_poly.type
_entity_poly.pdbx_seq_one_letter_code
_entity_poly.pdbx_strand_id
1 'polypeptide(L)'
;MSDKGVGMTVIPMDIKEGMGVGTTFRIIGDFNGKRLEWDCETTEFVRDEKISAKMIDGPFKKWQITTEFKSLGNNLTNVTMTVDYKMPFGPLGTILDKAKFAKSAARGMETALYKVRGLLEGNGSIPVYITLDAYQKLLAEKKKMNNVPVSTVLTAILEKYNEIETKITH
;
A
#
# COMPACT_ATOMS: atom_id res chain seq x y z
N MET A 1 8.65 -20.42 4.71
CA MET A 1 7.83 -20.36 5.93
C MET A 1 7.00 -19.09 5.83
N SER A 2 5.67 -19.21 5.70
CA SER A 2 4.79 -18.04 5.60
C SER A 2 4.83 -17.29 6.93
N ASP A 3 5.31 -16.04 6.92
CA ASP A 3 5.18 -15.15 8.07
C ASP A 3 3.71 -15.12 8.48
N LYS A 4 3.38 -15.71 9.64
CA LYS A 4 2.09 -15.55 10.30
C LYS A 4 2.06 -14.16 10.96
N GLY A 5 2.34 -13.15 10.15
CA GLY A 5 2.51 -11.75 10.52
C GLY A 5 1.25 -10.97 10.22
N VAL A 6 1.04 -9.91 10.99
CA VAL A 6 -0.06 -8.97 10.82
C VAL A 6 -0.10 -8.48 9.37
N GLY A 7 -1.23 -8.68 8.71
CA GLY A 7 -1.44 -8.32 7.30
C GLY A 7 -2.63 -7.38 7.17
N MET A 8 -2.44 -6.27 6.44
CA MET A 8 -3.56 -5.43 5.99
C MET A 8 -3.63 -5.50 4.47
N THR A 9 -4.81 -5.79 3.95
CA THR A 9 -5.14 -5.71 2.54
C THR A 9 -6.22 -4.67 2.34
N VAL A 10 -6.03 -3.80 1.35
CA VAL A 10 -7.02 -2.80 0.94
C VAL A 10 -7.54 -3.22 -0.43
N ILE A 11 -8.85 -3.38 -0.53
CA ILE A 11 -9.55 -3.74 -1.76
C ILE A 11 -10.40 -2.53 -2.16
N PRO A 12 -10.08 -1.85 -3.28
CA PRO A 12 -10.92 -0.77 -3.76
C PRO A 12 -12.29 -1.30 -4.19
N MET A 13 -13.36 -0.56 -3.89
CA MET A 13 -14.72 -0.89 -4.30
C MET A 13 -15.27 0.13 -5.30
N ASP A 14 -15.17 1.42 -4.98
CA ASP A 14 -15.52 2.52 -5.88
C ASP A 14 -14.47 3.64 -5.71
N ILE A 15 -13.61 3.83 -6.71
CA ILE A 15 -12.50 4.78 -6.66
C ILE A 15 -12.93 6.10 -7.30
N LYS A 16 -12.87 7.19 -6.52
CA LYS A 16 -12.91 8.56 -7.07
C LYS A 16 -11.49 9.00 -7.40
N GLU A 17 -11.37 10.03 -8.24
CA GLU A 17 -10.09 10.53 -8.69
C GLU A 17 -9.12 10.74 -7.51
N GLY A 18 -7.94 10.12 -7.59
CA GLY A 18 -6.89 10.24 -6.57
C GLY A 18 -7.25 9.73 -5.17
N MET A 19 -8.18 8.77 -5.02
CA MET A 19 -8.75 8.35 -3.73
C MET A 19 -9.55 9.46 -3.03
N GLY A 20 -10.08 10.42 -3.80
CA GLY A 20 -10.83 11.57 -3.30
C GLY A 20 -12.08 11.20 -2.48
N VAL A 21 -12.71 12.22 -1.91
CA VAL A 21 -13.92 12.09 -1.06
C VAL A 21 -14.99 11.25 -1.75
N GLY A 22 -15.58 10.31 -1.00
CA GLY A 22 -16.56 9.35 -1.51
C GLY A 22 -15.95 8.08 -2.13
N THR A 23 -14.61 7.96 -2.17
CA THR A 23 -13.96 6.67 -2.51
C THR A 23 -14.29 5.64 -1.44
N THR A 24 -14.74 4.46 -1.85
CA THR A 24 -15.02 3.34 -0.94
C THR A 24 -14.06 2.18 -1.15
N PHE A 25 -13.67 1.55 -0.06
CA PHE A 25 -12.71 0.45 -0.06
C PHE A 25 -12.91 -0.46 1.16
N ARG A 26 -12.63 -1.75 0.99
CA ARG A 26 -12.63 -2.74 2.05
C ARG A 26 -11.24 -2.91 2.62
N ILE A 27 -11.11 -2.89 3.94
CA ILE A 27 -9.91 -3.29 4.65
C ILE A 27 -10.11 -4.69 5.22
N ILE A 28 -9.13 -5.56 4.98
CA ILE A 28 -9.02 -6.89 5.60
C ILE A 28 -7.76 -6.87 6.46
N GLY A 29 -7.94 -6.94 7.78
CA GLY A 29 -6.86 -7.01 8.76
C GLY A 29 -6.76 -8.40 9.37
N ASP A 30 -5.58 -9.03 9.28
CA ASP A 30 -5.23 -10.24 10.03
C ASP A 30 -4.39 -9.83 11.26
N PHE A 31 -4.94 -10.04 12.45
CA PHE A 31 -4.29 -9.73 13.72
C PHE A 31 -3.99 -11.03 14.49
N ASN A 32 -2.87 -11.66 14.18
CA ASN A 32 -2.43 -12.94 14.79
C ASN A 32 -3.51 -14.04 14.69
N GLY A 33 -4.08 -14.23 13.50
CA GLY A 33 -5.09 -15.25 13.22
C GLY A 33 -6.53 -14.78 13.49
N LYS A 34 -6.74 -13.56 14.01
CA LYS A 34 -8.05 -12.92 14.02
C LYS A 34 -8.20 -12.02 12.80
N ARG A 35 -8.97 -12.49 11.83
CA ARG A 35 -9.33 -11.72 10.63
C ARG A 35 -10.52 -10.81 10.92
N LEU A 36 -10.36 -9.51 10.66
CA LEU A 36 -11.41 -8.50 10.71
C LEU A 36 -11.53 -7.86 9.33
N GLU A 37 -12.77 -7.60 8.92
CA GLU A 37 -13.08 -6.96 7.64
C GLU A 37 -14.01 -5.78 7.89
N TRP A 38 -13.75 -4.67 7.23
CA TRP A 38 -14.60 -3.48 7.33
C TRP A 38 -14.49 -2.62 6.08
N ASP A 39 -15.58 -1.97 5.74
CA ASP A 39 -15.68 -1.07 4.59
C ASP A 39 -15.51 0.37 5.06
N CYS A 40 -14.78 1.14 4.27
CA CYS A 40 -14.43 2.51 4.54
C CYS A 40 -14.86 3.42 3.40
N GLU A 41 -15.03 4.69 3.75
CA GLU A 41 -15.22 5.79 2.81
C GLU A 41 -14.22 6.90 3.12
N THR A 42 -13.56 7.44 2.08
CA THR A 42 -12.75 8.67 2.21
C THR A 42 -13.65 9.85 2.55
N THR A 43 -13.38 10.52 3.67
CA THR A 43 -14.12 11.68 4.15
C THR A 43 -13.41 12.99 3.90
N GLU A 44 -12.09 12.97 3.74
CA GLU A 44 -11.27 14.16 3.53
C GLU A 44 -10.12 13.81 2.60
N PHE A 45 -9.86 14.69 1.64
CA PHE A 45 -8.72 14.59 0.74
C PHE A 45 -8.22 16.00 0.45
N VAL A 46 -7.05 16.31 0.99
CA VAL A 46 -6.30 17.53 0.69
C VAL A 46 -5.01 17.07 0.02
N ARG A 47 -4.86 17.41 -1.26
CA ARG A 47 -3.72 17.00 -2.07
C ARG A 47 -2.41 17.35 -1.37
N ASP A 48 -1.50 16.38 -1.33
CA ASP A 48 -0.16 16.48 -0.73
C ASP A 48 -0.09 16.78 0.78
N GLU A 49 -1.23 16.86 1.46
CA GLU A 49 -1.30 17.21 2.88
C GLU A 49 -1.98 16.14 3.72
N LYS A 50 -3.14 15.64 3.29
CA LYS A 50 -3.98 14.82 4.17
C LYS A 50 -4.99 13.95 3.42
N ILE A 51 -5.18 12.74 3.94
CA ILE A 51 -6.32 11.89 3.59
C ILE A 51 -6.92 11.30 4.87
N SER A 52 -8.25 11.34 4.97
CA SER A 52 -8.97 10.69 6.06
C SER A 52 -10.08 9.80 5.52
N ALA A 53 -10.30 8.68 6.18
CA ALA A 53 -11.39 7.77 5.89
C ALA A 53 -12.03 7.24 7.16
N LYS A 54 -13.32 6.94 7.11
CA LYS A 54 -14.06 6.34 8.23
C LYS A 54 -14.69 5.03 7.80
N MET A 55 -14.92 4.15 8.77
CA MET A 55 -15.69 2.93 8.55
C MET A 55 -17.16 3.28 8.30
N ILE A 56 -17.73 2.68 7.25
CA ILE A 56 -19.16 2.76 6.90
C ILE A 56 -19.90 1.46 7.21
N ASP A 57 -19.20 0.32 7.18
CA ASP A 57 -19.72 -0.98 7.61
C ASP A 57 -18.60 -1.83 8.22
N GLY A 58 -18.90 -2.62 9.25
CA GLY A 58 -17.93 -3.51 9.89
C GLY A 58 -18.03 -3.62 11.41
N PRO A 59 -17.08 -4.32 12.04
CA PRO A 59 -17.18 -4.74 13.43
C PRO A 59 -16.88 -3.61 14.42
N PHE A 60 -16.29 -2.48 14.05
CA PHE A 60 -15.94 -1.45 15.04
C PHE A 60 -17.16 -0.61 15.44
N LYS A 61 -17.24 -0.15 16.70
CA LYS A 61 -18.22 0.88 17.09
C LYS A 61 -17.89 2.24 16.49
N LYS A 62 -16.60 2.49 16.29
CA LYS A 62 -16.04 3.65 15.61
C LYS A 62 -14.72 3.21 15.01
N TRP A 63 -14.44 3.63 13.79
CA TRP A 63 -13.11 3.49 13.22
C TRP A 63 -12.90 4.60 12.20
N GLN A 64 -11.79 5.31 12.33
CA GLN A 64 -11.38 6.39 11.44
C GLN A 64 -9.86 6.37 11.34
N ILE A 65 -9.35 6.57 10.14
CA ILE A 65 -7.94 6.75 9.86
C ILE A 65 -7.70 8.13 9.27
N THR A 66 -6.58 8.73 9.66
CA THR A 66 -6.07 9.96 9.09
C THR A 66 -4.60 9.74 8.78
N THR A 67 -4.20 10.02 7.54
CA THR A 67 -2.81 10.06 7.11
C THR A 67 -2.47 11.49 6.76
N GLU A 68 -1.45 12.03 7.41
CA GLU A 68 -0.94 13.38 7.20
C GLU A 68 0.45 13.31 6.59
N PHE A 69 0.68 14.18 5.60
CA PHE A 69 1.93 14.33 4.88
C PHE A 69 2.50 15.71 5.19
N LYS A 70 3.63 15.74 5.88
CA LYS A 70 4.34 16.98 6.18
C LYS A 70 5.66 17.00 5.45
N SER A 71 5.79 17.88 4.46
CA SER A 71 7.08 18.15 3.83
C SER A 71 8.06 18.71 4.86
N LEU A 72 9.26 18.15 4.91
CA LEU A 72 10.37 18.62 5.72
C LEU A 72 11.46 19.28 4.85
N GLY A 73 11.18 19.54 3.58
CA GLY A 73 12.16 19.98 2.58
C GLY A 73 13.01 18.82 2.03
N ASN A 74 13.91 19.12 1.08
CA ASN A 74 14.94 18.18 0.58
C ASN A 74 14.48 16.73 0.35
N ASN A 75 13.46 16.51 -0.48
CA ASN A 75 12.93 15.17 -0.80
C ASN A 75 12.56 14.32 0.45
N LEU A 76 12.24 14.97 1.56
CA LEU A 76 11.89 14.33 2.83
C LEU A 76 10.47 14.70 3.23
N THR A 77 9.67 13.68 3.50
CA THR A 77 8.29 13.83 3.97
C THR A 77 8.12 13.01 5.25
N ASN A 78 7.59 13.65 6.29
CA ASN A 78 7.10 12.92 7.45
C ASN A 78 5.66 12.49 7.20
N VAL A 79 5.42 11.18 7.22
CA VAL A 79 4.09 10.58 7.05
C VAL A 79 3.61 10.11 8.41
N THR A 80 2.50 10.69 8.88
CA THR A 80 1.88 10.30 10.16
C THR A 80 0.56 9.61 9.89
N MET A 81 0.40 8.38 10.36
CA MET A 81 -0.86 7.64 10.31
C MET A 81 -1.47 7.53 11.70
N THR A 82 -2.68 8.04 11.87
CA THR A 82 -3.43 8.03 13.12
C THR A 82 -4.73 7.26 12.93
N VAL A 83 -5.02 6.31 13.81
CA VAL A 83 -6.28 5.54 13.81
C VAL A 83 -7.03 5.78 15.12
N ASP A 84 -8.23 6.35 15.03
CA ASP A 84 -9.19 6.46 16.13
C ASP A 84 -10.20 5.31 16.00
N TYR A 85 -10.27 4.45 17.01
CA TYR A 85 -11.16 3.29 16.98
C TYR A 85 -11.79 2.96 18.34
N LYS A 86 -12.97 2.32 18.27
CA LYS A 86 -13.72 1.78 19.41
C LYS A 86 -14.18 0.36 19.07
N MET A 87 -13.86 -0.60 19.92
CA MET A 87 -14.14 -2.02 19.67
C MET A 87 -15.65 -2.36 19.82
N PRO A 88 -16.17 -3.38 19.08
CA PRO A 88 -17.58 -3.82 19.08
C PRO A 88 -18.09 -4.23 20.46
N PHE A 89 -17.26 -4.95 21.21
CA PHE A 89 -17.60 -5.46 22.52
C PHE A 89 -16.90 -4.59 23.58
N GLY A 90 -17.60 -4.25 24.67
CA GLY A 90 -16.93 -3.75 25.88
C GLY A 90 -15.79 -4.70 26.27
N PRO A 91 -14.76 -4.19 26.98
CA PRO A 91 -13.36 -4.59 26.83
C PRO A 91 -13.25 -6.08 26.50
N LEU A 92 -12.92 -6.41 25.24
CA LEU A 92 -12.64 -7.77 24.77
C LEU A 92 -12.02 -8.60 25.90
N GLY A 93 -12.80 -9.37 26.65
CA GLY A 93 -12.38 -10.27 27.76
C GLY A 93 -11.60 -9.67 28.94
N THR A 94 -10.53 -8.91 28.72
CA THR A 94 -9.61 -8.33 29.71
C THR A 94 -8.84 -7.15 29.08
N ILE A 95 -8.27 -6.25 29.91
CA ILE A 95 -7.39 -5.15 29.47
C ILE A 95 -6.22 -5.68 28.61
N LEU A 96 -5.76 -6.90 28.85
CA LEU A 96 -4.66 -7.55 28.17
C LEU A 96 -4.92 -7.76 26.67
N ASP A 97 -6.16 -8.05 26.29
CA ASP A 97 -6.53 -8.30 24.89
C ASP A 97 -6.58 -7.00 24.09
N LYS A 98 -7.01 -5.89 24.72
CA LYS A 98 -6.96 -4.55 24.11
C LYS A 98 -5.51 -4.13 23.85
N ALA A 99 -4.61 -4.33 24.82
CA ALA A 99 -3.20 -3.97 24.68
C ALA A 99 -2.50 -4.81 23.58
N LYS A 100 -2.77 -6.12 23.54
CA LYS A 100 -2.25 -7.01 22.48
C LYS A 100 -2.77 -6.62 21.10
N PHE A 101 -4.06 -6.30 20.98
CA PHE A 101 -4.65 -5.82 19.73
C PHE A 101 -4.00 -4.50 19.29
N ALA A 102 -3.91 -3.51 20.19
CA ALA A 102 -3.29 -2.23 19.89
C ALA A 102 -1.83 -2.37 19.43
N LYS A 103 -1.05 -3.23 20.10
CA LYS A 103 0.34 -3.53 19.72
C LYS A 103 0.43 -4.23 18.36
N SER A 104 -0.47 -5.16 18.09
CA SER A 104 -0.55 -5.86 16.80
C SER A 104 -0.92 -4.90 15.66
N ALA A 105 -1.91 -4.04 15.86
CA ALA A 105 -2.31 -3.02 14.90
C ALA A 105 -1.20 -2.00 14.65
N ALA A 106 -0.54 -1.50 15.70
CA ALA A 106 0.60 -0.59 15.58
C ALA A 106 1.73 -1.18 14.74
N ARG A 107 2.11 -2.45 14.99
CA ARG A 107 3.10 -3.16 14.17
C ARG A 107 2.68 -3.33 12.72
N GLY A 108 1.40 -3.59 12.47
CA GLY A 108 0.85 -3.68 11.11
C GLY A 108 0.98 -2.37 10.35
N MET A 109 0.60 -1.26 10.98
CA MET A 109 0.73 0.08 10.40
C MET A 109 2.20 0.47 10.18
N GLU A 110 3.06 0.21 11.16
CA GLU A 110 4.50 0.46 11.05
C GLU A 110 5.10 -0.32 9.87
N THR A 111 4.78 -1.61 9.73
CA THR A 111 5.22 -2.44 8.62
C THR A 111 4.73 -1.90 7.26
N ALA A 112 3.48 -1.43 7.20
CA ALA A 112 2.93 -0.82 5.99
C ALA A 112 3.68 0.46 5.60
N LEU A 113 3.94 1.34 6.56
CA LEU A 113 4.73 2.56 6.34
C LEU A 113 6.16 2.24 5.89
N TYR A 114 6.82 1.25 6.49
CA TYR A 114 8.15 0.81 6.05
C TYR A 114 8.14 0.29 4.62
N LYS A 115 7.12 -0.47 4.22
CA LYS A 115 6.97 -0.94 2.83
C LYS A 115 6.78 0.23 1.87
N VAL A 116 5.90 1.18 2.18
CA VAL A 116 5.69 2.39 1.37
C VAL A 116 6.98 3.19 1.25
N ARG A 117 7.68 3.42 2.36
CA ARG A 117 8.98 4.08 2.37
C ARG A 117 9.98 3.35 1.48
N GLY A 118 10.10 2.03 1.60
CA GLY A 118 10.97 1.23 0.75
C GLY A 118 10.64 1.36 -0.74
N LEU A 119 9.35 1.37 -1.09
CA LEU A 119 8.90 1.60 -2.48
C LEU A 119 9.29 2.99 -3.00
N LEU A 120 9.11 4.03 -2.18
CA LEU A 120 9.40 5.42 -2.56
C LEU A 120 10.90 5.71 -2.62
N GLU A 121 11.70 5.12 -1.74
CA GLU A 121 13.17 5.27 -1.73
C GLU A 121 13.87 4.34 -2.74
N GLY A 122 13.12 3.57 -3.54
CA GLY A 122 13.67 2.63 -4.53
C GLY A 122 14.29 1.37 -3.94
N ASN A 123 14.11 1.12 -2.64
CA ASN A 123 14.59 -0.06 -1.91
C ASN A 123 13.58 -1.23 -1.93
N GLY A 124 12.40 -1.03 -2.53
CA GLY A 124 11.33 -2.02 -2.70
C GLY A 124 10.89 -2.17 -4.16
N SER A 125 10.18 -3.24 -4.49
CA SER A 125 9.66 -3.50 -5.84
C SER A 125 8.51 -2.55 -6.19
N ILE A 126 8.80 -1.50 -6.96
CA ILE A 126 7.80 -0.53 -7.45
C ILE A 126 6.72 -1.27 -8.26
N PRO A 127 5.43 -1.20 -7.90
CA PRO A 127 4.37 -1.67 -8.78
C PRO A 127 4.31 -0.76 -10.01
N VAL A 128 4.73 -1.27 -11.16
CA VAL A 128 4.64 -0.55 -12.42
C VAL A 128 3.26 -0.78 -13.01
N TYR A 129 2.43 0.27 -13.06
CA TYR A 129 1.18 0.24 -13.81
C TYR A 129 1.49 0.31 -15.30
N ILE A 130 1.46 -0.85 -15.97
CA ILE A 130 1.63 -0.97 -17.42
C ILE A 130 0.34 -1.54 -18.04
N THR A 131 0.11 -1.23 -19.31
CA THR A 131 -1.01 -1.84 -20.05
C THR A 131 -0.80 -3.34 -20.19
N LEU A 132 -1.90 -4.10 -20.34
CA LEU A 132 -1.83 -5.55 -20.54
C LEU A 132 -0.98 -5.94 -21.76
N ASP A 133 -1.10 -5.16 -22.85
CA ASP A 133 -0.28 -5.34 -24.07
C ASP A 133 1.22 -5.16 -23.79
N ALA A 134 1.61 -4.10 -23.08
CA ALA A 134 2.99 -3.86 -22.70
C ALA A 134 3.53 -4.99 -21.79
N TYR A 135 2.70 -5.48 -20.87
CA TYR A 135 3.07 -6.61 -20.02
C TYR A 135 3.28 -7.90 -20.81
N GLN A 136 2.39 -8.22 -21.75
CA GLN A 136 2.51 -9.41 -22.59
C GLN A 136 3.78 -9.38 -23.46
N LYS A 137 4.11 -8.21 -24.04
CA LYS A 137 5.36 -8.02 -24.79
C LYS A 137 6.60 -8.24 -23.90
N LEU A 138 6.59 -7.70 -22.70
CA LEU A 138 7.67 -7.88 -21.72
C LEU A 138 7.83 -9.35 -21.30
N LEU A 139 6.73 -10.08 -21.11
CA LEU A 139 6.77 -11.53 -20.85
C LEU A 139 7.30 -12.34 -22.03
N ALA A 140 6.99 -11.93 -23.26
CA ALA A 140 7.54 -12.58 -24.46
C ALA A 140 9.07 -12.42 -24.55
N GLU A 141 9.59 -11.22 -24.28
CA GLU A 141 11.04 -10.97 -24.22
C GLU A 141 11.70 -11.75 -23.09
N LYS A 142 11.07 -11.79 -21.91
CA LYS A 142 11.51 -12.64 -20.79
C LYS A 142 11.67 -14.11 -21.21
N LYS A 143 10.71 -14.65 -21.97
CA LYS A 143 10.77 -16.03 -22.47
C LYS A 143 11.96 -16.25 -23.42
N LYS A 144 12.28 -15.28 -24.27
CA LYS A 144 13.46 -15.33 -25.16
C LYS A 144 14.78 -15.30 -24.38
N MET A 145 14.78 -14.66 -23.22
CA MET A 145 15.94 -14.53 -22.33
C MET A 145 15.97 -15.60 -21.22
N ASN A 146 15.53 -16.84 -21.52
CA ASN A 146 15.55 -17.95 -20.56
C ASN A 146 14.83 -17.68 -19.22
N ASN A 147 13.76 -16.90 -19.26
CA ASN A 147 12.92 -16.57 -18.09
C ASN A 147 13.64 -15.84 -16.94
N VAL A 148 14.68 -15.06 -17.23
CA VAL A 148 15.35 -14.18 -16.25
C VAL A 148 14.37 -13.18 -15.59
N PRO A 149 14.72 -12.58 -14.44
CA PRO A 149 13.88 -11.59 -13.78
C PRO A 149 13.46 -10.44 -14.73
N VAL A 150 12.25 -9.91 -14.55
CA VAL A 150 11.70 -8.82 -15.37
C VAL A 150 12.61 -7.59 -15.37
N SER A 151 13.23 -7.26 -14.24
CA SER A 151 14.22 -6.18 -14.14
C SER A 151 15.40 -6.39 -15.09
N THR A 152 15.95 -7.60 -15.16
CA THR A 152 17.04 -7.96 -16.06
C THR A 152 16.65 -7.80 -17.53
N VAL A 153 15.43 -8.20 -17.89
CA VAL A 153 14.89 -8.02 -19.25
C VAL A 153 14.79 -6.54 -19.60
N LEU A 154 14.24 -5.72 -18.71
CA LEU A 154 14.11 -4.27 -18.89
C LEU A 154 15.48 -3.60 -19.06
N THR A 155 16.46 -3.93 -18.22
CA THR A 155 17.82 -3.40 -18.35
C THR A 155 18.43 -3.72 -19.71
N ALA A 156 18.35 -4.98 -20.16
CA ALA A 156 18.89 -5.39 -21.46
C ALA A 156 18.21 -4.68 -22.65
N ILE A 157 16.90 -4.43 -22.56
CA ILE A 157 16.16 -3.68 -23.59
C ILE A 157 16.65 -2.22 -23.64
N LEU A 158 16.83 -1.58 -22.48
CA LEU A 158 17.27 -0.19 -22.39
C LEU A 158 18.71 -0.02 -22.89
N GLU A 159 19.62 -0.93 -22.52
CA GLU A 159 21.00 -0.92 -23.01
C GLU A 159 21.06 -1.04 -24.54
N LYS A 160 20.30 -1.99 -25.10
CA LYS A 160 20.21 -2.17 -26.55
C LYS A 160 19.61 -0.95 -27.27
N TYR A 161 18.61 -0.30 -26.66
CA TYR A 161 18.05 0.93 -27.19
C TYR A 161 19.10 2.05 -27.24
N ASN A 162 19.84 2.26 -26.14
CA ASN A 162 20.90 3.27 -26.07
C ASN A 162 22.02 3.02 -27.09
N GLU A 163 22.41 1.75 -27.30
CA GLU A 163 23.39 1.39 -28.33
C GLU A 163 22.91 1.72 -29.75
N ILE A 164 21.63 1.51 -30.03
CA ILE A 164 21.03 1.82 -31.35
C ILE A 164 20.96 3.33 -31.54
N GLU A 165 20.49 4.08 -30.54
CA GLU A 165 20.40 5.54 -30.59
C GLU A 165 21.77 6.19 -30.81
N THR A 166 22.81 5.70 -30.13
CA THR A 166 24.19 6.18 -30.30
C THR A 166 24.72 5.93 -31.71
N LYS A 167 24.35 4.82 -32.35
CA LYS A 167 24.76 4.48 -33.74
C LYS A 167 24.01 5.25 -34.81
N ILE A 168 22.85 5.81 -34.51
CA ILE A 168 22.04 6.61 -35.45
C ILE A 168 22.45 8.10 -35.38
N THR A 169 23.03 8.53 -34.26
CA THR A 169 23.39 9.93 -34.00
C THR A 169 24.86 10.26 -34.37
N HIS A 170 25.63 9.25 -34.82
CA HIS A 170 26.99 9.37 -35.37
C HIS A 170 27.02 8.85 -36.81
#